data_AF-A0A534UPH2-F1
#
_entry.id   AF-A0A534UPH2-F1
#
_cell.length_a   1.000
_cell.length_b   1.000
_cell.length_c   1.000
_cell.angle_alpha   90.00
_cell.angle_beta   90.00
_cell.angle_gamma   90.00
#
_symmetry.space_group_name_H-M   'P 1'
#
loop_
_entity.id
_entity.type
_entity.pdbx_description
1 polymer ?
#
loop_
_entity_poly.entity_id
_entity_poly.type
_entity_poly.pdbx_seq_one_letter_code
_entity_poly.pdbx_strand_id
1 'polypeptide(L)'
;MNAPIAVKRSYLASQRSTVKKFVKAFADATRFIVDNKEGTMRPLIQLLNSNDPEVVEFAYQYLHTNSEATLYPPDEAVKNLIRMSAYMDKKLGSISANRVVDLSILDELGTKRNQRVQR
;
A
#
# COMPACT_ATOMS: atom_id res chain seq x y z
N MET A 1 4.77 0.62 -4.72
CA MET A 1 3.43 0.32 -5.25
C MET A 1 2.41 0.75 -4.20
N ASN A 2 1.74 1.89 -4.36
CA ASN A 2 0.84 2.46 -3.35
C ASN A 2 -0.64 2.33 -3.73
N ALA A 3 -1.02 1.20 -4.32
CA ALA A 3 -2.43 0.90 -4.52
C ALA A 3 -3.07 0.65 -3.14
N PRO A 4 -4.23 1.26 -2.83
CA PRO A 4 -4.90 1.04 -1.56
C PRO A 4 -5.36 -0.42 -1.46
N ILE A 5 -5.14 -1.04 -0.30
CA ILE A 5 -5.78 -2.32 0.03
C ILE A 5 -7.22 -2.01 0.44
N ALA A 6 -8.18 -2.44 -0.38
CA ALA A 6 -9.60 -2.22 -0.11
C ALA A 6 -10.28 -3.54 0.30
N VAL A 7 -11.04 -3.50 1.39
CA VAL A 7 -11.87 -4.62 1.85
C VAL A 7 -13.25 -4.11 2.30
N LYS A 8 -14.28 -4.96 2.19
CA LYS A 8 -15.60 -4.64 2.77
C LYS A 8 -15.48 -4.55 4.29
N ARG A 9 -16.12 -3.56 4.92
CA ARG A 9 -16.15 -3.42 6.39
C ARG A 9 -16.68 -4.68 7.09
N SER A 10 -17.72 -5.31 6.54
CA SER A 10 -18.27 -6.57 7.06
C SER A 10 -17.27 -7.72 7.00
N TYR A 11 -16.44 -7.78 5.95
CA TYR A 11 -15.38 -8.77 5.83
C TYR A 11 -14.26 -8.50 6.83
N LEU A 12 -13.82 -7.25 7.01
CA LEU A 12 -12.85 -6.89 8.04
C LEU A 12 -13.33 -7.26 9.44
N ALA A 13 -14.61 -7.05 9.74
CA ALA A 13 -15.20 -7.40 11.03
C ALA A 13 -15.25 -8.92 11.26
N SER A 14 -15.69 -9.70 10.27
CA SER A 14 -15.88 -11.15 10.39
C SER A 14 -14.62 -11.99 10.17
N GLN A 15 -13.66 -11.47 9.41
CA GLN A 15 -12.44 -12.17 8.98
C GLN A 15 -11.17 -11.41 9.36
N ARG A 16 -11.21 -10.73 10.51
CA ARG A 16 -10.13 -9.85 10.98
C ARG A 16 -8.76 -10.53 11.00
N SER A 17 -8.68 -11.77 11.47
CA SER A 17 -7.43 -12.53 11.54
C SER A 17 -6.84 -12.80 10.16
N THR A 18 -7.67 -13.11 9.17
CA THR A 18 -7.28 -13.31 7.77
C THR A 18 -6.75 -12.00 7.18
N VAL A 19 -7.46 -10.89 7.38
CA VAL A 19 -7.00 -9.57 6.91
C VAL A 19 -5.68 -9.19 7.57
N LYS A 20 -5.53 -9.41 8.88
CA LYS A 20 -4.27 -9.15 9.59
C LYS A 20 -3.09 -9.94 9.02
N LYS A 21 -3.27 -11.24 8.75
CA LYS A 21 -2.24 -12.09 8.13
C LYS A 21 -1.88 -11.58 6.73
N PHE A 22 -2.88 -11.20 5.93
CA PHE A 22 -2.65 -10.62 4.62
C PHE A 22 -1.85 -9.32 4.69
N VAL A 23 -2.27 -8.36 5.53
CA VAL A 23 -1.57 -7.07 5.67
C VAL A 23 -0.15 -7.27 6.15
N LYS A 24 0.09 -8.19 7.10
CA LYS A 24 1.44 -8.56 7.53
C LYS A 24 2.28 -9.10 6.37
N ALA A 25 1.77 -10.10 5.65
CA ALA A 25 2.50 -10.69 4.52
C ALA A 25 2.79 -9.66 3.42
N PHE A 26 1.87 -8.73 3.19
CA PHE A 26 2.05 -7.64 2.23
C PHE A 26 3.14 -6.66 2.70
N ALA A 27 3.17 -6.30 3.99
CA ALA A 27 4.23 -5.46 4.56
C ALA A 27 5.61 -6.14 4.46
N ASP A 28 5.67 -7.43 4.80
CA ASP A 28 6.89 -8.23 4.71
C ASP A 28 7.39 -8.32 3.25
N ALA A 29 6.50 -8.55 2.28
CA ALA A 29 6.84 -8.56 0.86
C ALA A 29 7.30 -7.18 0.36
N THR A 30 6.66 -6.10 0.82
CA THR A 30 7.07 -4.73 0.48
C THR A 30 8.48 -4.45 0.99
N ARG A 31 8.80 -4.89 2.22
CA ARG A 31 10.16 -4.80 2.75
C ARG A 31 11.14 -5.66 1.97
N PHE A 32 10.75 -6.87 1.59
CA PHE A 32 11.59 -7.75 0.76
C PHE A 32 11.94 -7.12 -0.59
N ILE A 33 11.01 -6.42 -1.23
CA ILE A 33 11.26 -5.66 -2.47
C ILE A 33 12.32 -4.57 -2.25
N VAL A 34 12.29 -3.88 -1.11
CA VAL A 34 13.22 -2.80 -0.78
C VAL A 34 14.61 -3.36 -0.43
N ASP A 35 14.65 -4.43 0.37
CA ASP A 35 15.89 -4.91 0.98
C ASP A 35 16.58 -6.00 0.14
N ASN A 36 15.87 -6.65 -0.79
CA ASN A 36 16.38 -7.80 -1.54
C ASN A 36 16.04 -7.74 -3.03
N LYS A 37 16.90 -7.05 -3.79
CA LYS A 37 16.81 -6.97 -5.26
C LYS A 37 16.82 -8.34 -5.92
N GLU A 38 17.86 -9.14 -5.67
CA GLU A 38 18.06 -10.43 -6.35
C GLU A 38 16.87 -11.38 -6.15
N GLY A 39 16.37 -11.46 -4.91
CA GLY A 39 15.19 -12.24 -4.57
C GLY A 39 13.91 -11.73 -5.23
N THR A 40 13.83 -10.44 -5.54
CA THR A 40 12.67 -9.81 -6.20
C THR A 40 12.69 -9.99 -7.71
N MET A 41 13.87 -10.03 -8.34
CA MET A 41 14.01 -10.12 -9.79
C MET A 41 13.37 -11.40 -10.37
N ARG A 42 13.57 -12.56 -9.72
CA ARG A 42 13.03 -13.83 -10.23
C ARG A 42 11.49 -13.86 -10.30
N PRO A 43 10.74 -13.54 -9.22
CA PRO A 43 9.29 -13.40 -9.29
C PRO A 43 8.84 -12.35 -10.32
N LEU A 44 9.59 -11.26 -10.48
CA LEU A 44 9.25 -10.19 -11.40
C LEU A 44 9.37 -10.62 -12.87
N ILE A 45 10.43 -11.35 -13.24
CA ILE A 45 10.59 -11.98 -14.57
C ILE A 45 9.40 -12.90 -14.87
N GLN A 46 9.01 -13.72 -13.89
CA GLN A 46 7.88 -14.63 -14.03
C GLN A 46 6.56 -13.89 -14.21
N LEU A 47 6.33 -12.83 -13.42
CA LEU A 47 5.12 -12.02 -13.48
C LEU A 47 4.99 -11.26 -14.81
N LEU A 48 6.09 -10.67 -15.29
CA LEU A 48 6.13 -9.90 -16.53
C LEU A 48 6.18 -10.79 -17.77
N ASN A 49 6.47 -12.08 -17.61
CA ASN A 49 6.72 -13.02 -18.70
C ASN A 49 7.74 -12.48 -19.72
N SER A 50 8.78 -11.82 -19.21
CA SER A 50 9.81 -11.16 -20.03
C SER A 50 11.19 -11.47 -19.46
N ASN A 51 12.10 -11.86 -20.34
CA ASN A 51 13.52 -12.02 -20.04
C ASN A 51 14.35 -10.83 -20.50
N ASP A 52 13.71 -9.75 -20.98
CA ASP A 52 14.39 -8.52 -21.34
C ASP A 52 14.93 -7.83 -20.07
N PRO A 53 16.27 -7.73 -19.91
CA PRO A 53 16.86 -7.18 -18.69
C PRO A 53 16.45 -5.73 -18.42
N GLU A 54 16.26 -4.92 -19.47
CA GLU A 54 15.91 -3.51 -19.31
C GLU A 54 14.47 -3.35 -18.79
N VAL A 55 13.54 -4.16 -19.32
CA VAL A 55 12.14 -4.16 -18.87
C VAL A 55 12.02 -4.59 -17.41
N VAL A 56 12.72 -5.65 -17.02
CA VAL A 56 12.66 -6.20 -15.66
C VAL A 56 13.35 -5.26 -14.68
N GLU A 57 14.50 -4.70 -15.04
CA GLU A 57 15.21 -3.72 -14.20
C GLU A 57 14.35 -2.47 -14.00
N PHE A 58 13.74 -1.93 -15.07
CA PHE A 58 12.83 -0.80 -14.97
C PHE A 58 11.67 -1.09 -14.00
N ALA A 59 11.03 -2.25 -14.14
CA ALA A 59 9.93 -2.64 -13.27
C ALA A 59 10.39 -2.79 -11.80
N TYR A 60 11.58 -3.35 -11.56
CA TYR A 60 12.14 -3.43 -10.20
C TYR A 60 12.38 -2.04 -9.63
N GLN A 61 13.04 -1.15 -10.38
CA GLN A 61 13.33 0.22 -9.93
C GLN A 61 12.04 0.99 -9.62
N TYR A 62 11.01 0.80 -10.44
CA TYR A 62 9.68 1.36 -10.19
C TYR A 62 9.09 0.83 -8.88
N LEU A 63 9.11 -0.49 -8.65
CA LEU A 63 8.60 -1.09 -7.41
C LEU A 63 9.38 -0.63 -6.18
N HIS A 64 10.71 -0.66 -6.24
CA HIS A 64 11.61 -0.27 -5.16
C HIS A 64 11.40 1.19 -4.76
N THR A 65 11.45 2.11 -5.74
CA THR A 65 11.32 3.56 -5.49
C THR A 65 9.96 3.93 -4.91
N ASN A 66 8.90 3.20 -5.29
CA ASN A 66 7.53 3.51 -4.86
C ASN A 66 7.06 2.67 -3.68
N SER A 67 7.89 1.83 -3.07
CA SER A 67 7.50 0.97 -1.95
C SER A 67 7.64 1.68 -0.61
N GLU A 68 6.54 1.76 0.15
CA GLU A 68 6.54 2.24 1.53
C GLU A 68 6.23 1.05 2.46
N ALA A 69 7.27 0.50 3.09
CA ALA A 69 7.15 -0.71 3.90
C ALA A 69 6.23 -0.55 5.13
N THR A 70 5.96 0.67 5.58
CA THR A 70 5.02 0.91 6.69
C THR A 70 3.56 0.79 6.27
N LEU A 71 3.27 0.81 4.96
CA LEU A 71 1.92 0.77 4.38
C LEU A 71 0.99 1.91 4.84
N TYR A 72 1.46 2.87 5.64
CA TYR A 72 0.67 4.03 6.00
C TYR A 72 0.58 4.96 4.79
N PRO A 73 -0.65 5.37 4.38
CA PRO A 73 -0.77 6.37 3.34
C PRO A 73 -0.25 7.72 3.84
N PRO A 74 0.35 8.54 2.96
CA PRO A 74 0.59 9.95 3.24
C PRO A 74 -0.73 10.67 3.58
N ASP A 75 -0.73 11.60 4.53
CA ASP A 75 -1.94 12.36 4.91
C ASP A 75 -2.54 13.10 3.70
N GLU A 76 -1.68 13.68 2.86
CA GLU A 76 -2.11 14.38 1.65
C GLU A 76 -2.79 13.44 0.64
N ALA A 77 -2.41 12.16 0.59
CA ALA A 77 -3.08 11.20 -0.28
C ALA A 77 -4.54 10.98 0.15
N VAL A 78 -4.81 10.91 1.46
CA VAL A 78 -6.17 10.76 2.01
C VAL A 78 -6.99 12.03 1.77
N LYS A 79 -6.40 13.21 2.01
CA LYS A 79 -7.05 14.50 1.73
C LYS A 79 -7.39 14.65 0.24
N ASN A 80 -6.45 14.30 -0.64
CA ASN A 80 -6.66 14.36 -2.08
C ASN A 80 -7.75 13.39 -2.53
N LEU A 81 -7.81 12.18 -1.96
CA LEU A 81 -8.89 11.23 -2.26
C LEU A 81 -10.28 11.78 -1.89
N ILE A 82 -10.41 12.43 -0.72
CA ILE A 82 -11.67 13.08 -0.29
C ILE A 82 -12.03 14.23 -1.24
N ARG A 83 -11.06 15.08 -1.58
CA ARG A 83 -11.26 16.19 -2.53
C ARG A 83 -11.70 15.68 -3.91
N MET A 84 -11.06 14.62 -4.42
CA MET A 84 -11.41 14.03 -5.70
C MET A 84 -12.81 13.40 -5.67
N SER A 85 -13.19 12.78 -4.56
CA SER A 85 -14.54 12.24 -4.38
C SER A 85 -15.63 13.32 -4.44
N ALA A 86 -15.30 14.55 -4.03
CA ALA A 86 -16.21 15.70 -4.11
C ALA A 86 -16.57 16.10 -5.55
N TYR A 87 -15.72 15.77 -6.55
CA TYR A 87 -16.04 15.99 -7.95
C TYR A 87 -17.15 15.05 -8.45
N MET A 88 -17.28 13.87 -7.84
CA MET A 88 -18.32 12.88 -8.15
C MET A 88 -19.62 13.17 -7.38
N ASP A 89 -19.51 13.44 -6.09
CA ASP A 89 -20.62 13.86 -5.25
C ASP A 89 -20.11 14.87 -4.21
N LYS A 90 -20.62 16.10 -4.26
CA LYS A 90 -20.23 17.20 -3.36
C LYS A 90 -20.33 16.82 -1.88
N LYS A 91 -21.26 15.93 -1.50
CA LYS A 91 -21.41 15.44 -0.11
C LYS A 91 -20.21 14.63 0.36
N LEU A 92 -19.46 14.03 -0.55
CA LEU A 92 -18.25 13.27 -0.22
C LEU A 92 -17.08 14.18 0.16
N GLY A 93 -17.09 15.47 -0.21
CA GLY A 93 -16.02 16.40 0.14
C GLY A 93 -15.94 16.76 1.64
N SER A 94 -16.99 16.47 2.41
CA SER A 94 -17.06 16.76 3.85
C SER A 94 -16.93 15.53 4.74
N ILE A 95 -16.63 14.35 4.18
CA ILE A 95 -16.45 13.13 4.98
C ILE A 95 -15.12 13.18 5.74
N SER A 96 -15.12 12.65 6.96
CA SER A 96 -13.92 12.53 7.77
C SER A 96 -12.98 11.44 7.25
N ALA A 97 -11.67 11.65 7.39
CA ALA A 97 -10.64 10.71 6.93
C ALA A 97 -10.80 9.29 7.51
N ASN A 98 -11.22 9.18 8.77
CA ASN A 98 -11.48 7.89 9.43
C ASN A 98 -12.68 7.11 8.84
N ARG A 99 -13.52 7.74 8.00
CA ARG A 99 -14.58 7.03 7.25
C ARG A 99 -14.05 6.45 5.94
N VAL A 100 -12.92 6.95 5.46
CA VAL A 100 -12.30 6.56 4.19
C VAL A 100 -11.21 5.52 4.42
N VAL A 101 -10.42 5.67 5.48
CA VAL A 101 -9.29 4.80 5.78
C VAL A 101 -9.46 4.16 7.16
N ASP A 102 -9.23 2.86 7.23
CA ASP A 102 -9.13 2.08 8.47
C ASP A 102 -7.67 1.67 8.67
N LEU A 103 -7.05 2.16 9.75
CA LEU A 103 -5.65 1.88 10.09
C LEU A 103 -5.51 0.84 11.21
N SER A 104 -6.61 0.31 11.73
CA SER A 104 -6.62 -0.52 12.94
C SER A 104 -5.77 -1.78 12.81
N ILE A 105 -5.68 -2.36 11.61
CA ILE A 105 -4.83 -3.53 11.36
C ILE A 105 -3.33 -3.17 11.40
N LEU A 106 -2.95 -1.99 10.92
CA LEU A 106 -1.56 -1.53 10.97
C LEU A 106 -1.13 -1.22 12.41
N ASP A 107 -2.01 -0.56 13.17
CA ASP A 107 -1.79 -0.28 14.59
C ASP A 107 -1.63 -1.58 15.39
N GLU A 108 -2.46 -2.59 15.11
CA GLU A 108 -2.37 -3.93 15.70
C GLU A 108 -1.10 -4.72 15.35
N LEU A 109 -0.49 -4.41 14.20
CA LEU A 109 0.77 -5.02 13.79
C LEU A 109 1.98 -4.29 14.40
N GLY A 110 1.75 -3.19 15.13
CA GLY A 110 2.80 -2.37 15.74
C GLY A 110 3.64 -1.62 14.70
N THR A 111 3.13 -1.46 13.48
CA THR A 111 3.82 -0.74 12.42
C THR A 111 3.91 0.73 12.80
N LYS A 112 5.12 1.31 12.76
CA LYS A 112 5.30 2.74 13.06
C LYS A 112 5.12 3.54 11.79
N ARG A 113 4.34 4.62 11.88
CA ARG A 113 4.26 5.61 10.81
C ARG A 113 5.64 6.25 10.64
N ASN A 114 6.27 6.05 9.48
CA ASN A 114 7.52 6.73 9.17
C ASN A 114 7.24 8.23 9.11
N GLN A 115 7.74 8.98 10.09
CA GLN A 115 7.83 10.44 9.99
C GLN A 115 9.00 10.77 9.06
N ARG A 116 8.86 10.50 7.76
CA ARG A 116 9.73 11.16 6.79
C ARG A 116 9.30 12.64 6.78
N VAL A 117 10.02 13.42 7.59
CA VAL A 117 10.03 14.88 7.57
C VAL A 117 10.14 15.30 6.10
N GLN A 118 9.11 15.99 5.60
CA GLN A 118 9.24 16.78 4.38
C GLN A 118 10.40 17.75 4.61
N ARG A 119 11.54 17.48 3.99
CA ARG A 119 12.56 18.48 3.73
C ARG A 119 12.28 19.10 2.37
#